data_AF-A0A1B7TBT3-F1
#
_entry.id   AF-A0A1B7TBT3-F1
#
_cell.length_a   1.000
_cell.length_b   1.000
_cell.length_c   1.000
_cell.angle_alpha   90.00
_cell.angle_beta   90.00
_cell.angle_gamma   90.00
#
_symmetry.space_group_name_H-M   'P 1'
#
loop_
_entity.id
_entity.type
_entity.pdbx_description
1 polymer ?
#
loop_
_entity_poly.entity_id
_entity_poly.type
_entity_poly.pdbx_seq_one_letter_code
_entity_poly.pdbx_strand_id
1 'polypeptide(L)'
;MEELAAKLLAKYKQSVLDKIHNTDGKSTISQLKAIPGNDTNFINMITNLKNEHCYIYYNNDNLEALVLETLNLPMIYDNVDTKINEIGTENADYEDILVKELLRYFKDDFFKWVNQPDCSKCGKNDGNQRFLRGERANWEEKENDSRCGNVEIYQCNSCGNVTRFPRYNNPEMLLKTRSGRCGEWAAMFTYILVSFQLRARYVWNKEDHVWCEYYNQKQKRWIHLDSCEKAYDEPFIYAKNWNKKMSYAIAFGNTGIIDVSKKYVDNVNINNKLDRKSMKNDEEMLKLLTALNNEIRQSFPPDEKFNLHKEDELEYIAMNHPNYQPTTTGNNAVGRQSGSAEWVGTRGEGGA
;
A
#
# COMPACT_ATOMS: atom_id res chain seq x y z
N MET A 1 -28.51 22.67 25.24
CA MET A 1 -27.94 21.45 24.62
C MET A 1 -26.74 21.79 23.74
N GLU A 2 -26.84 22.75 22.83
CA GLU A 2 -25.72 23.18 21.95
C GLU A 2 -24.49 23.66 22.72
N GLU A 3 -24.66 24.49 23.75
CA GLU A 3 -23.55 24.97 24.58
C GLU A 3 -22.81 23.82 25.30
N LEU A 4 -23.54 22.81 25.79
CA LEU A 4 -22.97 21.65 26.44
C LEU A 4 -22.21 20.77 25.44
N ALA A 5 -22.76 20.57 24.24
CA ALA A 5 -22.11 19.84 23.16
C ALA A 5 -20.80 20.53 22.72
N ALA A 6 -20.81 21.85 22.57
CA ALA A 6 -19.61 22.63 22.25
C ALA A 6 -18.53 22.50 23.35
N LYS A 7 -18.92 22.60 24.62
CA LYS A 7 -18.01 22.40 25.77
C LYS A 7 -17.42 20.98 25.80
N LEU A 8 -18.22 19.96 25.50
CA LEU A 8 -17.76 18.58 25.42
C LEU A 8 -16.73 18.39 24.30
N LEU A 9 -17.02 18.89 23.10
CA LEU A 9 -16.12 18.80 21.95
C LEU A 9 -14.78 19.51 22.22
N ALA A 10 -14.82 20.69 22.85
CA ALA A 10 -13.61 21.41 23.24
C ALA A 10 -12.75 20.61 24.25
N LYS A 11 -13.38 20.03 25.28
CA LYS A 11 -12.67 19.17 26.25
C LYS A 11 -12.13 17.90 25.62
N TYR A 12 -12.90 17.27 24.72
CA TYR A 12 -12.47 16.08 24.01
C TYR A 12 -11.24 16.37 23.14
N LYS A 13 -11.29 17.46 22.36
CA LYS A 13 -10.14 17.92 21.57
C LYS A 13 -8.91 18.17 22.42
N GLN A 14 -9.05 18.88 23.55
CA GLN A 14 -7.92 19.11 24.46
C GLN A 14 -7.35 17.79 24.99
N SER A 15 -8.20 16.85 25.41
CA SER A 15 -7.77 15.54 25.90
C SER A 15 -7.00 14.74 24.84
N VAL A 16 -7.42 14.78 23.57
CA VAL A 16 -6.70 14.13 22.47
C VAL A 16 -5.33 14.78 22.28
N LEU A 17 -5.27 16.11 22.24
CA LEU A 17 -4.01 16.84 22.06
C LEU A 17 -3.03 16.61 23.22
N ASP A 18 -3.51 16.58 24.45
CA ASP A 18 -2.71 16.29 25.64
C ASP A 18 -2.12 14.88 25.59
N LYS A 19 -2.90 13.89 25.13
CA LYS A 19 -2.40 12.53 24.94
C LYS A 19 -1.28 12.47 23.90
N ILE A 20 -1.44 13.14 22.76
CA ILE A 20 -0.42 13.19 21.71
C ILE A 20 0.86 13.86 22.25
N HIS A 21 0.72 15.01 22.93
CA HIS A 21 1.83 15.77 23.47
C HIS A 21 2.61 15.01 24.56
N ASN A 22 1.91 14.31 25.44
CA ASN A 22 2.50 13.64 26.61
C ASN A 22 2.99 12.21 26.33
N THR A 23 2.81 11.69 25.11
CA THR A 23 3.25 10.33 24.77
C THR A 23 4.76 10.32 24.49
N ASP A 24 5.52 9.64 25.36
CA ASP A 24 6.88 9.23 25.05
C ASP A 24 6.86 7.94 24.20
N GLY A 25 6.93 8.12 22.88
CA GLY A 25 6.89 7.00 21.92
C GLY A 25 8.05 6.00 22.11
N LYS A 26 9.25 6.47 22.48
CA LYS A 26 10.42 5.59 22.68
C LYS A 26 10.24 4.71 23.91
N SER A 27 9.81 5.31 25.02
CA SER A 27 9.49 4.57 26.25
C SER A 27 8.36 3.56 26.00
N THR A 28 7.30 3.98 25.30
CA THR A 28 6.15 3.11 24.99
C THR A 28 6.57 1.90 24.16
N ILE A 29 7.35 2.09 23.09
CA ILE A 29 7.83 0.98 22.25
C ILE A 29 8.77 0.06 23.05
N SER A 30 9.59 0.60 23.94
CA SER A 30 10.49 -0.20 24.79
C SER A 30 9.71 -1.06 25.79
N GLN A 31 8.64 -0.52 26.38
CA GLN A 31 7.72 -1.25 27.24
C GLN A 31 7.00 -2.35 26.45
N LEU A 32 6.50 -2.05 25.25
CA LEU A 32 5.83 -3.03 24.39
C LEU A 32 6.72 -4.23 24.06
N LYS A 33 8.01 -3.99 23.80
CA LYS A 33 9.01 -5.06 23.54
C LYS A 33 9.27 -5.94 24.77
N ALA A 34 9.10 -5.41 25.98
CA ALA A 34 9.32 -6.15 27.23
C ALA A 34 8.12 -7.03 27.62
N ILE A 35 6.94 -6.85 27.01
CA ILE A 35 5.74 -7.61 27.34
C ILE A 35 5.83 -9.03 26.76
N PRO A 36 5.70 -10.10 27.58
CA PRO A 36 5.65 -11.46 27.08
C PRO A 36 4.49 -11.68 26.09
N GLY A 37 4.80 -12.25 24.94
CA GLY A 37 3.86 -12.48 23.84
C GLY A 37 3.91 -11.42 22.73
N ASN A 38 4.60 -10.30 22.94
CA ASN A 38 4.91 -9.36 21.86
C ASN A 38 6.22 -9.76 21.16
N ASP A 39 6.19 -9.93 19.84
CA ASP A 39 7.36 -10.24 19.05
C ASP A 39 8.15 -8.96 18.77
N THR A 40 9.35 -8.87 19.36
CA THR A 40 10.25 -7.73 19.18
C THR A 40 10.67 -7.53 17.73
N ASN A 41 10.83 -8.61 16.95
CA ASN A 41 11.19 -8.52 15.54
C ASN A 41 10.05 -7.93 14.72
N PHE A 42 8.81 -8.33 15.02
CA PHE A 42 7.63 -7.75 14.39
C PHE A 42 7.49 -6.26 14.71
N ILE A 43 7.67 -5.85 15.97
CA ILE A 43 7.65 -4.43 16.36
C ILE A 43 8.71 -3.63 15.58
N ASN A 44 9.94 -4.16 15.49
CA ASN A 44 11.02 -3.51 14.74
C ASN A 44 10.68 -3.42 13.25
N MET A 45 10.11 -4.48 12.67
CA MET A 45 9.69 -4.49 11.27
C MET A 45 8.63 -3.44 10.97
N ILE A 46 7.57 -3.34 11.78
CA ILE A 46 6.53 -2.30 11.61
C ILE A 46 7.13 -0.90 11.78
N THR A 47 8.06 -0.72 12.73
CA THR A 47 8.77 0.56 12.91
C THR A 47 9.60 0.93 11.69
N ASN A 48 10.30 -0.04 11.08
CA ASN A 48 11.10 0.17 9.88
C ASN A 48 10.21 0.49 8.67
N LEU A 49 9.13 -0.27 8.48
CA LEU A 49 8.14 0.01 7.42
C LEU A 49 7.53 1.40 7.58
N LYS A 50 7.25 1.84 8.81
CA LYS A 50 6.84 3.22 9.10
C LYS A 50 7.90 4.23 8.67
N ASN A 51 9.15 4.03 9.07
CA ASN A 51 10.24 4.94 8.75
C ASN A 51 10.56 5.00 7.25
N GLU A 52 10.16 3.99 6.48
CA GLU A 52 10.25 3.99 5.03
C GLU A 52 8.98 4.57 4.40
N HIS A 53 7.86 3.85 4.47
CA HIS A 53 6.69 4.12 3.66
C HIS A 53 5.84 5.32 4.10
N CYS A 54 6.02 5.87 5.30
CA CYS A 54 5.35 7.12 5.66
C CYS A 54 6.04 8.36 5.06
N TYR A 55 7.31 8.24 4.65
CA TYR A 55 8.12 9.41 4.25
C TYR A 55 8.64 9.31 2.83
N ILE A 56 8.91 8.10 2.34
CA ILE A 56 9.57 7.89 1.06
C ILE A 56 8.81 8.50 -0.13
N TYR A 57 7.47 8.51 -0.06
CA TYR A 57 6.60 8.95 -1.15
C TYR A 57 6.37 10.47 -1.18
N TYR A 58 6.83 11.20 -0.17
CA TYR A 58 6.39 12.57 0.10
C TYR A 58 7.57 13.54 0.23
N ASN A 59 7.29 14.84 0.10
CA ASN A 59 8.26 15.92 0.30
C ASN A 59 9.46 15.87 -0.66
N ASN A 60 9.21 15.48 -1.92
CA ASN A 60 10.21 15.54 -2.97
C ASN A 60 9.60 16.08 -4.26
N ASP A 61 9.45 17.40 -4.33
CA ASP A 61 8.84 18.12 -5.45
C ASP A 61 9.51 17.80 -6.79
N ASN A 62 10.84 17.61 -6.81
CA ASN A 62 11.58 17.25 -8.03
C ASN A 62 11.15 15.87 -8.54
N LEU A 63 10.92 14.94 -7.64
CA LEU A 63 10.47 13.61 -8.00
C LEU A 63 9.01 13.61 -8.47
N GLU A 64 8.14 14.35 -7.77
CA GLU A 64 6.74 14.51 -8.19
C GLU A 64 6.66 15.12 -9.60
N ALA A 65 7.47 16.16 -9.87
CA ALA A 65 7.61 16.74 -11.20
C ALA A 65 8.12 15.72 -12.22
N LEU A 66 9.16 14.96 -11.90
CA LEU A 66 9.70 13.92 -12.78
C LEU A 66 8.66 12.84 -13.11
N VAL A 67 7.85 12.42 -12.13
CA VAL A 67 6.73 11.50 -12.35
C VAL A 67 5.76 12.12 -13.35
N LEU A 68 5.27 13.34 -13.08
CA LEU A 68 4.29 14.01 -13.94
C LEU A 68 4.81 14.25 -15.37
N GLU A 69 6.09 14.60 -15.54
CA GLU A 69 6.73 14.74 -16.84
C GLU A 69 6.88 13.42 -17.60
N THR A 70 7.01 12.30 -16.88
CA THR A 70 7.20 10.97 -17.48
C THR A 70 5.88 10.34 -17.93
N LEU A 71 4.77 10.68 -17.28
CA LEU A 71 3.45 10.14 -17.61
C LEU A 71 2.87 10.83 -18.84
N ASN A 72 2.08 10.10 -19.64
CA ASN A 72 1.31 10.68 -20.74
C ASN A 72 0.05 11.37 -20.19
N LEU A 73 0.23 12.53 -19.54
CA LEU A 73 -0.86 13.31 -18.96
C LEU A 73 -1.96 13.66 -19.96
N PRO A 74 -1.68 14.05 -21.23
CA PRO A 74 -2.73 14.29 -22.22
C PRO A 74 -3.66 13.09 -22.39
N MET A 75 -3.10 11.88 -22.58
CA MET A 75 -3.94 10.69 -22.75
C MET A 75 -4.76 10.35 -21.49
N ILE A 76 -4.17 10.52 -20.31
CA ILE A 76 -4.87 10.29 -19.04
C ILE A 76 -6.06 11.26 -18.92
N TYR A 77 -5.83 12.57 -19.12
CA TYR A 77 -6.90 13.56 -18.97
C TYR A 77 -7.94 13.48 -20.09
N ASP A 78 -7.55 13.18 -21.33
CA ASP A 78 -8.49 12.96 -22.44
C ASP A 78 -9.46 11.81 -22.12
N ASN A 79 -8.96 10.71 -21.54
CA ASN A 79 -9.79 9.58 -21.12
C ASN A 79 -10.70 9.94 -19.94
N VAL A 80 -10.18 10.67 -18.95
CA VAL A 80 -10.95 11.17 -17.80
C VAL A 80 -12.09 12.08 -18.27
N ASP A 81 -11.80 13.06 -19.13
CA ASP A 81 -12.78 14.01 -19.66
C ASP A 81 -13.83 13.30 -20.51
N THR A 82 -13.43 12.34 -21.34
CA THR A 82 -14.36 11.48 -22.09
C THR A 82 -15.33 10.78 -21.13
N LYS A 83 -14.82 10.18 -20.05
CA LYS A 83 -15.66 9.48 -19.07
C LYS A 83 -16.59 10.42 -18.30
N ILE A 84 -16.13 11.61 -17.96
CA ILE A 84 -16.96 12.64 -17.31
C ILE A 84 -18.08 13.08 -18.25
N ASN A 85 -17.79 13.28 -19.53
CA ASN A 85 -18.79 13.66 -20.53
C ASN A 85 -19.86 12.57 -20.73
N GLU A 86 -19.50 11.28 -20.62
CA GLU A 86 -20.46 10.18 -20.66
C GLU A 86 -21.40 10.12 -19.45
N ILE A 87 -20.88 10.42 -18.24
CA ILE A 87 -21.64 10.35 -16.98
C ILE A 87 -22.48 11.61 -16.75
N GLY A 88 -21.99 12.76 -17.24
CA GLY A 88 -22.50 14.10 -16.93
C GLY A 88 -21.80 14.71 -15.71
N THR A 89 -21.43 15.99 -15.84
CA THR A 89 -20.57 16.72 -14.89
C THR A 89 -21.14 16.79 -13.47
N GLU A 90 -22.47 16.89 -13.31
CA GLU A 90 -23.12 17.02 -12.00
C GLU A 90 -23.03 15.73 -11.16
N ASN A 91 -22.98 14.56 -11.82
CA ASN A 91 -22.98 13.27 -11.15
C ASN A 91 -21.57 12.67 -11.01
N ALA A 92 -20.61 13.15 -11.81
CA ALA A 92 -19.25 12.64 -11.82
C ALA A 92 -18.53 12.86 -10.49
N ASP A 93 -17.76 11.86 -10.06
CA ASP A 93 -16.73 12.01 -9.04
C ASP A 93 -15.38 12.03 -9.77
N TYR A 94 -14.80 13.23 -9.90
CA TYR A 94 -13.58 13.43 -10.66
C TYR A 94 -12.40 12.61 -10.11
N GLU A 95 -12.24 12.57 -8.78
CA GLU A 95 -11.16 11.80 -8.13
C GLU A 95 -11.32 10.30 -8.41
N ASP A 96 -12.54 9.78 -8.30
CA ASP A 96 -12.86 8.37 -8.60
C ASP A 96 -12.52 8.01 -10.05
N ILE A 97 -12.92 8.85 -11.01
CA ILE A 97 -12.65 8.62 -12.44
C ILE A 97 -11.16 8.72 -12.74
N LEU A 98 -10.47 9.74 -12.19
CA LEU A 98 -9.03 9.90 -12.35
C LEU A 98 -8.27 8.69 -11.82
N VAL A 99 -8.58 8.22 -10.62
CA VAL A 99 -7.87 7.08 -10.02
C VAL A 99 -8.11 5.79 -10.80
N LYS A 100 -9.33 5.57 -11.31
CA LYS A 100 -9.62 4.43 -12.19
C LYS A 100 -8.81 4.50 -13.49
N GLU A 101 -8.69 5.68 -14.08
CA GLU A 101 -7.88 5.87 -15.29
C GLU A 101 -6.38 5.69 -14.99
N LEU A 102 -5.89 6.18 -13.85
CA LEU A 102 -4.50 5.94 -13.42
C LEU A 102 -4.21 4.45 -13.26
N LEU A 103 -5.11 3.67 -12.65
CA LEU A 103 -4.98 2.21 -12.55
C LEU A 103 -4.89 1.56 -13.95
N ARG A 104 -5.77 1.97 -14.86
CA ARG A 104 -5.80 1.47 -16.25
C ARG A 104 -4.50 1.81 -16.97
N TYR A 105 -4.12 3.08 -17.00
CA TYR A 105 -2.89 3.55 -17.63
C TYR A 105 -1.66 2.84 -17.05
N PHE A 106 -1.59 2.70 -15.72
CA PHE A 106 -0.45 2.06 -15.08
C PHE A 106 -0.26 0.61 -15.53
N LYS A 107 -1.34 -0.18 -15.52
CA LYS A 107 -1.28 -1.60 -15.86
C LYS A 107 -1.17 -1.85 -17.37
N ASP A 108 -1.93 -1.10 -18.17
CA ASP A 108 -2.11 -1.42 -19.59
C ASP A 108 -1.06 -0.73 -20.47
N ASP A 109 -0.57 0.46 -20.08
CA ASP A 109 0.32 1.28 -20.93
C ASP A 109 1.71 1.54 -20.32
N PHE A 110 1.82 1.66 -19.00
CA PHE A 110 3.03 2.21 -18.37
C PHE A 110 3.99 1.17 -17.82
N PHE A 111 3.49 0.18 -17.05
CA PHE A 111 4.32 -0.69 -16.21
C PHE A 111 4.15 -2.17 -16.58
N LYS A 112 5.27 -2.91 -16.63
CA LYS A 112 5.30 -4.31 -17.07
C LYS A 112 5.54 -5.29 -15.91
N TRP A 113 4.75 -6.36 -15.86
CA TRP A 113 4.96 -7.43 -14.88
C TRP A 113 6.14 -8.31 -15.28
N VAL A 114 7.02 -8.63 -14.31
CA VAL A 114 8.22 -9.44 -14.54
C VAL A 114 8.22 -10.69 -13.68
N ASN A 115 7.89 -11.83 -14.30
CA ASN A 115 8.16 -13.14 -13.71
C ASN A 115 9.67 -13.44 -13.78
N GLN A 116 10.24 -13.28 -14.97
CA GLN A 116 11.67 -13.42 -15.28
C GLN A 116 12.07 -12.26 -16.19
N PRO A 117 13.28 -11.69 -16.06
CA PRO A 117 13.70 -10.54 -16.85
C PRO A 117 14.01 -10.91 -18.30
N ASP A 118 13.76 -10.00 -19.24
CA ASP A 118 14.18 -10.15 -20.63
C ASP A 118 15.72 -10.26 -20.70
N CYS A 119 16.26 -11.09 -21.60
CA CYS A 119 17.72 -11.21 -21.70
C CYS A 119 18.36 -9.91 -22.21
N SER A 120 19.34 -9.39 -21.47
CA SER A 120 20.02 -8.13 -21.81
C SER A 120 20.75 -8.14 -23.15
N LYS A 121 21.02 -9.32 -23.72
CA LYS A 121 21.69 -9.46 -25.03
C LYS A 121 20.75 -9.77 -26.20
N CYS A 122 19.76 -10.65 -26.01
CA CYS A 122 18.88 -11.07 -27.10
C CYS A 122 17.48 -10.44 -27.06
N GLY A 123 17.11 -9.76 -25.97
CA GLY A 123 15.83 -9.07 -25.81
C GLY A 123 14.60 -9.99 -25.72
N LYS A 124 14.78 -11.31 -25.74
CA LYS A 124 13.68 -12.29 -25.67
C LYS A 124 13.44 -12.74 -24.22
N ASN A 125 12.16 -12.97 -23.92
CA ASN A 125 11.66 -13.50 -22.65
C ASN A 125 10.64 -14.61 -22.90
N ASP A 126 10.98 -15.51 -23.81
CA ASP A 126 10.20 -16.69 -24.18
C ASP A 126 10.35 -17.83 -23.15
N GLY A 127 10.49 -17.50 -21.86
CA GLY A 127 10.74 -18.48 -20.80
C GLY A 127 12.14 -19.11 -20.85
N ASN A 128 13.04 -18.61 -21.69
CA ASN A 128 14.41 -19.09 -21.80
C ASN A 128 15.36 -18.54 -20.73
N GLN A 129 14.85 -18.04 -19.61
CA GLN A 129 15.65 -17.52 -18.51
C GLN A 129 15.62 -18.50 -17.34
N ARG A 130 16.81 -18.94 -16.92
CA ARG A 130 16.96 -19.82 -15.76
C ARG A 130 17.43 -18.99 -14.57
N PHE A 131 16.67 -19.01 -13.48
CA PHE A 131 17.12 -18.44 -12.21
C PHE A 131 18.37 -19.20 -11.73
N LEU A 132 19.44 -18.45 -11.44
CA LEU A 132 20.68 -19.01 -10.91
C LEU A 132 20.75 -18.87 -9.40
N ARG A 133 20.60 -17.64 -8.89
CA ARG A 133 20.74 -17.30 -7.47
C ARG A 133 20.28 -15.87 -7.19
N GLY A 134 20.05 -15.57 -5.92
CA GLY A 134 20.02 -14.20 -5.40
C GLY A 134 21.41 -13.74 -4.99
N GLU A 135 21.71 -12.47 -5.24
CA GLU A 135 22.94 -11.79 -4.81
C GLU A 135 22.63 -10.48 -4.09
N ARG A 136 23.61 -9.94 -3.37
CA ARG A 136 23.57 -8.56 -2.90
C ARG A 136 23.77 -7.61 -4.09
N ALA A 137 23.17 -6.43 -3.98
CA ALA A 137 23.39 -5.35 -4.93
C ALA A 137 24.88 -4.98 -5.00
N ASN A 138 25.37 -4.76 -6.22
CA ASN A 138 26.69 -4.22 -6.47
C ASN A 138 26.72 -2.71 -6.16
N TRP A 139 27.89 -2.08 -6.32
CA TRP A 139 28.07 -0.67 -6.00
C TRP A 139 27.17 0.25 -6.85
N GLU A 140 27.06 -0.01 -8.15
CA GLU A 140 26.22 0.79 -9.08
C GLU A 140 24.73 0.64 -8.77
N GLU A 141 24.27 -0.58 -8.47
CA GLU A 141 22.88 -0.84 -8.07
C GLU A 141 22.55 -0.16 -6.72
N LYS A 142 23.52 -0.09 -5.80
CA LYS A 142 23.40 0.63 -4.53
C LYS A 142 23.46 2.15 -4.68
N GLU A 143 24.20 2.66 -5.66
CA GLU A 143 24.23 4.08 -5.99
C GLU A 143 22.87 4.52 -6.57
N ASN A 144 22.30 3.70 -7.46
CA ASN A 144 20.96 3.91 -8.01
C ASN A 144 19.86 3.78 -6.95
N ASP A 145 19.99 2.83 -6.02
CA ASP A 145 19.09 2.71 -4.88
C ASP A 145 19.78 2.06 -3.68
N SER A 146 20.03 2.87 -2.65
CA SER A 146 20.66 2.41 -1.42
C SER A 146 19.86 1.29 -0.72
N ARG A 147 18.55 1.18 -1.01
CA ARG A 147 17.65 0.16 -0.47
C ARG A 147 17.56 -1.11 -1.30
N CYS A 148 18.17 -1.14 -2.50
CA CYS A 148 18.24 -2.36 -3.30
C CYS A 148 19.01 -3.43 -2.52
N GLY A 149 18.30 -4.35 -1.87
CA GLY A 149 18.89 -5.35 -0.98
C GLY A 149 19.19 -6.67 -1.68
N ASN A 150 18.37 -7.01 -2.68
CA ASN A 150 18.39 -8.29 -3.37
C ASN A 150 18.42 -8.08 -4.88
N VAL A 151 19.24 -8.88 -5.56
CA VAL A 151 19.35 -8.90 -7.01
C VAL A 151 19.21 -10.34 -7.47
N GLU A 152 18.24 -10.58 -8.35
CA GLU A 152 18.00 -11.91 -8.91
C GLU A 152 18.87 -12.08 -10.16
N ILE A 153 19.64 -13.18 -10.21
CA ILE A 153 20.56 -13.46 -11.32
C ILE A 153 19.95 -14.55 -12.19
N TYR A 154 19.81 -14.25 -13.48
CA TYR A 154 19.27 -15.15 -14.48
C TYR A 154 20.29 -15.45 -15.56
N GLN A 155 20.23 -16.64 -16.13
CA GLN A 155 21.02 -17.03 -17.30
C GLN A 155 20.10 -17.39 -18.46
N CYS A 156 20.37 -16.79 -19.62
CA CYS A 156 19.66 -17.10 -20.85
C CYS A 156 20.10 -18.46 -21.39
N ASN A 157 19.16 -19.37 -21.58
CA ASN A 157 19.42 -20.71 -22.11
C ASN A 157 19.85 -20.70 -23.58
N SER A 158 19.49 -19.66 -24.35
CA SER A 158 19.80 -19.58 -25.79
C SER A 158 21.19 -19.01 -26.09
N CYS A 159 21.66 -18.04 -25.31
CA CYS A 159 22.93 -17.34 -25.57
C CYS A 159 23.94 -17.40 -24.41
N GLY A 160 23.58 -18.03 -23.29
CA GLY A 160 24.42 -18.17 -22.09
C GLY A 160 24.62 -16.88 -21.29
N ASN A 161 24.14 -15.73 -21.78
CA ASN A 161 24.33 -14.42 -21.17
C ASN A 161 23.64 -14.33 -19.79
N VAL A 162 24.30 -13.66 -18.85
CA VAL A 162 23.78 -13.44 -17.50
C VAL A 162 23.06 -12.09 -17.46
N THR A 163 21.82 -12.11 -16.97
CA THR A 163 20.99 -10.92 -16.76
C THR A 163 20.78 -10.72 -15.26
N ARG A 164 20.94 -9.47 -14.79
CA ARG A 164 20.70 -9.08 -13.39
C ARG A 164 19.33 -8.41 -13.31
N PHE A 165 18.56 -8.75 -12.28
CA PHE A 165 17.27 -8.15 -11.99
C PHE A 165 17.29 -7.57 -10.56
N PRO A 166 17.82 -6.34 -10.41
CA PRO A 166 17.83 -5.64 -9.13
C PRO A 166 16.42 -5.24 -8.71
N ARG A 167 16.09 -5.49 -7.43
CA ARG A 167 14.79 -5.15 -6.84
C ARG A 167 14.86 -3.73 -6.26
N TYR A 168 14.51 -2.74 -7.08
CA TYR A 168 14.54 -1.33 -6.72
C TYR A 168 13.26 -0.88 -6.01
N ASN A 169 13.42 0.01 -5.03
CA ASN A 169 12.37 0.82 -4.42
C ASN A 169 12.53 2.31 -4.76
N ASN A 170 13.67 2.73 -5.36
CA ASN A 170 13.87 4.11 -5.81
C ASN A 170 12.93 4.43 -6.99
N PRO A 171 12.06 5.44 -6.85
CA PRO A 171 11.10 5.83 -7.89
C PRO A 171 11.75 6.28 -9.19
N GLU A 172 12.89 6.96 -9.17
CA GLU A 172 13.62 7.32 -10.40
C GLU A 172 14.02 6.08 -11.20
N MET A 173 14.42 5.02 -10.49
CA MET A 173 14.74 3.75 -11.11
C MET A 173 13.49 3.04 -11.62
N LEU A 174 12.40 3.06 -10.86
CA LEU A 174 11.12 2.46 -11.28
C LEU A 174 10.52 3.17 -12.51
N LEU A 175 10.67 4.49 -12.62
CA LEU A 175 10.28 5.27 -13.81
C LEU A 175 11.12 4.92 -15.05
N LYS A 176 12.39 4.55 -14.86
CA LYS A 176 13.30 4.10 -15.92
C LYS A 176 13.06 2.65 -16.33
N THR A 177 12.96 1.73 -15.37
CA THR A 177 12.82 0.29 -15.64
C THR A 177 11.40 -0.07 -16.06
N ARG A 178 10.40 0.68 -15.60
CA ARG A 178 8.97 0.49 -15.90
C ARG A 178 8.49 -0.94 -15.74
N SER A 179 9.09 -1.67 -14.79
CA SER A 179 8.84 -3.10 -14.66
C SER A 179 9.21 -3.63 -13.28
N GLY A 180 8.53 -4.69 -12.87
CA GLY A 180 8.73 -5.31 -11.56
C GLY A 180 7.66 -6.31 -11.17
N ARG A 181 7.57 -6.59 -9.86
CA ARG A 181 6.51 -7.41 -9.24
C ARG A 181 5.70 -6.56 -8.26
N CYS A 182 4.83 -7.18 -7.46
CA CYS A 182 3.90 -6.48 -6.57
C CYS A 182 4.56 -5.36 -5.72
N GLY A 183 5.78 -5.56 -5.21
CA GLY A 183 6.56 -4.55 -4.51
C GLY A 183 6.78 -3.28 -5.33
N GLU A 184 7.42 -3.42 -6.49
CA GLU A 184 7.69 -2.30 -7.41
C GLU A 184 6.41 -1.65 -7.93
N TRP A 185 5.40 -2.47 -8.23
CA TRP A 185 4.09 -2.01 -8.71
C TRP A 185 3.37 -1.14 -7.67
N ALA A 186 3.27 -1.60 -6.41
CA ALA A 186 2.62 -0.84 -5.35
C ALA A 186 3.42 0.42 -4.98
N ALA A 187 4.75 0.32 -4.93
CA ALA A 187 5.61 1.46 -4.63
C ALA A 187 5.47 2.56 -5.71
N MET A 188 5.67 2.23 -6.99
CA MET A 188 5.56 3.19 -8.08
C MET A 188 4.16 3.78 -8.20
N PHE A 189 3.12 2.96 -8.04
CA PHE A 189 1.75 3.46 -8.08
C PHE A 189 1.42 4.39 -6.91
N THR A 190 1.98 4.14 -5.72
CA THR A 190 1.86 5.07 -4.58
C THR A 190 2.50 6.43 -4.91
N TYR A 191 3.70 6.45 -5.52
CA TYR A 191 4.32 7.70 -5.99
C TYR A 191 3.46 8.45 -7.01
N ILE A 192 2.84 7.73 -7.95
CA ILE A 192 1.92 8.34 -8.92
C ILE A 192 0.76 9.00 -8.19
N LEU A 193 0.07 8.29 -7.29
CA LEU A 193 -1.05 8.87 -6.54
C LEU A 193 -0.64 10.14 -5.78
N VAL A 194 0.51 10.12 -5.09
CA VAL A 194 1.02 11.28 -4.36
C VAL A 194 1.39 12.44 -5.29
N SER A 195 1.96 12.17 -6.46
CA SER A 195 2.30 13.22 -7.45
C SER A 195 1.07 13.96 -7.99
N PHE A 196 -0.11 13.31 -7.99
CA PHE A 196 -1.40 13.93 -8.30
C PHE A 196 -2.05 14.60 -7.07
N GLN A 197 -1.30 14.78 -5.97
CA GLN A 197 -1.76 15.36 -4.71
C GLN A 197 -2.91 14.57 -4.04
N LEU A 198 -2.98 13.26 -4.32
CA LEU A 198 -3.95 12.37 -3.67
C LEU A 198 -3.35 11.81 -2.37
N ARG A 199 -4.19 11.77 -1.33
CA ARG A 199 -3.83 11.10 -0.08
C ARG A 199 -3.76 9.59 -0.31
N ALA A 200 -2.58 9.02 -0.19
CA ALA A 200 -2.35 7.60 -0.44
C ALA A 200 -1.74 6.88 0.77
N ARG A 201 -2.03 5.58 0.90
CA ARG A 201 -1.36 4.68 1.83
C ARG A 201 -0.77 3.50 1.06
N TYR A 202 0.42 3.09 1.46
CA TYR A 202 0.99 1.81 1.09
C TYR A 202 0.50 0.75 2.07
N VAL A 203 -0.10 -0.34 1.59
CA VAL A 203 -0.61 -1.42 2.44
C VAL A 203 0.28 -2.63 2.32
N TRP A 204 0.77 -3.10 3.46
CA TRP A 204 1.58 -4.29 3.59
C TRP A 204 0.78 -5.43 4.19
N ASN A 205 0.70 -6.56 3.49
CA ASN A 205 0.25 -7.82 4.05
C ASN A 205 1.44 -8.73 4.39
N LYS A 206 1.40 -9.31 5.59
CA LYS A 206 2.46 -10.17 6.12
C LYS A 206 2.74 -11.39 5.24
N GLU A 207 1.74 -11.90 4.54
CA GLU A 207 1.83 -13.10 3.68
C GLU A 207 2.22 -12.76 2.23
N ASP A 208 3.20 -11.86 2.07
CA ASP A 208 3.87 -11.55 0.80
C ASP A 208 2.94 -10.99 -0.29
N HIS A 209 2.23 -9.91 0.04
CA HIS A 209 1.57 -9.05 -0.95
C HIS A 209 1.46 -7.62 -0.44
N VAL A 210 1.40 -6.67 -1.36
CA VAL A 210 1.36 -5.24 -1.07
C VAL A 210 0.48 -4.55 -2.11
N TRP A 211 -0.19 -3.47 -1.70
CA TRP A 211 -1.10 -2.70 -2.54
C TRP A 211 -1.24 -1.27 -2.00
N CYS A 212 -2.21 -0.50 -2.49
CA CYS A 212 -2.42 0.90 -2.12
C CYS A 212 -3.83 1.15 -1.58
N GLU A 213 -3.99 2.20 -0.80
CA GLU A 213 -5.28 2.84 -0.59
C GLU A 213 -5.20 4.30 -0.97
N TYR A 214 -6.32 4.90 -1.38
CA TYR A 214 -6.43 6.34 -1.50
C TYR A 214 -7.66 6.86 -0.76
N TYR A 215 -7.59 8.09 -0.23
CA TYR A 215 -8.73 8.69 0.43
C TYR A 215 -9.57 9.47 -0.58
N ASN A 216 -10.81 9.04 -0.81
CA ASN A 216 -11.74 9.75 -1.67
C ASN A 216 -12.46 10.85 -0.88
N GLN A 217 -12.33 12.11 -1.32
CA GLN A 217 -12.87 13.25 -0.59
C GLN A 217 -14.39 13.35 -0.63
N LYS A 218 -15.04 12.88 -1.69
CA LYS A 218 -16.50 12.90 -1.84
C LYS A 218 -17.17 11.83 -0.98
N GLN A 219 -16.56 10.64 -0.91
CA GLN A 219 -17.04 9.48 -0.16
C GLN A 219 -16.57 9.44 1.30
N LYS A 220 -15.59 10.28 1.66
CA LYS A 220 -15.03 10.40 3.03
C LYS A 220 -14.52 9.08 3.61
N ARG A 221 -13.87 8.26 2.78
CA ARG A 221 -13.29 6.97 3.18
C ARG A 221 -12.09 6.58 2.35
N TRP A 222 -11.31 5.64 2.88
CA TRP A 222 -10.21 4.98 2.17
C TRP A 222 -10.72 3.91 1.22
N ILE A 223 -10.36 4.05 -0.05
CA ILE A 223 -10.68 3.13 -1.14
C ILE A 223 -9.49 2.21 -1.38
N HIS A 224 -9.77 0.91 -1.53
CA HIS A 224 -8.75 -0.08 -1.89
C HIS A 224 -8.31 0.09 -3.35
N LEU A 225 -7.01 -0.02 -3.62
CA LEU A 225 -6.44 -0.04 -4.96
C LEU A 225 -5.38 -1.14 -5.07
N ASP A 226 -5.51 -2.01 -6.07
CA ASP A 226 -4.44 -2.95 -6.45
C ASP A 226 -4.04 -2.69 -7.91
N SER A 227 -2.87 -2.08 -8.09
CA SER A 227 -2.35 -1.75 -9.42
C SER A 227 -1.98 -3.00 -10.23
N CYS A 228 -1.57 -4.10 -9.57
CA CYS A 228 -1.25 -5.35 -10.25
C CYS A 228 -2.49 -5.97 -10.88
N GLU A 229 -3.65 -5.81 -10.25
CA GLU A 229 -4.92 -6.39 -10.68
C GLU A 229 -5.83 -5.38 -11.39
N LYS A 230 -5.43 -4.08 -11.45
CA LYS A 230 -6.30 -2.97 -11.88
C LYS A 230 -7.64 -2.98 -11.13
N ALA A 231 -7.55 -3.27 -9.84
CA ALA A 231 -8.72 -3.39 -8.98
C ALA A 231 -8.98 -2.08 -8.24
N TYR A 232 -10.23 -1.61 -8.29
CA TYR A 232 -10.68 -0.38 -7.64
C TYR A 232 -11.82 -0.68 -6.67
N ASP A 233 -11.61 -0.39 -5.39
CA ASP A 233 -12.55 -0.64 -4.29
C ASP A 233 -12.97 -2.11 -4.12
N GLU A 234 -12.03 -3.02 -4.38
CA GLU A 234 -12.24 -4.47 -4.30
C GLU A 234 -11.48 -5.18 -3.14
N PRO A 235 -11.67 -4.80 -1.87
CA PRO A 235 -10.86 -5.31 -0.76
C PRO A 235 -10.99 -6.83 -0.49
N PHE A 236 -12.02 -7.50 -0.98
CA PHE A 236 -12.19 -8.95 -0.81
C PHE A 236 -11.35 -9.78 -1.79
N ILE A 237 -10.72 -9.16 -2.80
CA ILE A 237 -10.03 -9.87 -3.88
C ILE A 237 -9.05 -10.91 -3.34
N TYR A 238 -8.38 -10.59 -2.24
CA TYR A 238 -7.41 -11.47 -1.59
C TYR A 238 -8.08 -12.62 -0.83
N ALA A 239 -8.83 -12.33 0.23
CA ALA A 239 -9.32 -13.36 1.14
C ALA A 239 -10.48 -14.18 0.54
N LYS A 240 -11.21 -13.63 -0.44
CA LYS A 240 -12.32 -14.31 -1.09
C LYS A 240 -11.91 -14.85 -2.45
N ASN A 241 -11.51 -13.99 -3.40
CA ASN A 241 -11.30 -14.44 -4.78
C ASN A 241 -10.04 -15.27 -4.90
N TRP A 242 -8.93 -14.86 -4.31
CA TRP A 242 -7.70 -15.66 -4.30
C TRP A 242 -7.73 -16.75 -3.24
N ASN A 243 -8.75 -16.82 -2.39
CA ASN A 243 -8.77 -17.71 -1.24
C ASN A 243 -7.50 -17.58 -0.35
N LYS A 244 -6.88 -16.39 -0.34
CA LYS A 244 -5.60 -16.14 0.33
C LYS A 244 -5.82 -16.10 1.84
N LYS A 245 -5.01 -16.86 2.56
CA LYS A 245 -4.98 -16.82 4.03
C LYS A 245 -4.08 -15.68 4.49
N MET A 246 -4.58 -14.82 5.38
CA MET A 246 -3.89 -13.60 5.81
C MET A 246 -3.99 -13.38 7.32
N SER A 247 -2.93 -12.85 7.93
CA SER A 247 -2.89 -12.48 9.34
C SER A 247 -3.04 -10.96 9.55
N TYR A 248 -2.06 -10.19 9.07
CA TYR A 248 -1.98 -8.74 9.23
C TYR A 248 -1.97 -8.05 7.87
N ALA A 249 -2.75 -6.97 7.75
CA ALA A 249 -2.65 -5.97 6.70
C ALA A 249 -2.55 -4.58 7.35
N ILE A 250 -1.42 -3.90 7.20
CA ILE A 250 -1.12 -2.61 7.85
C ILE A 250 -0.90 -1.57 6.78
N ALA A 251 -1.60 -0.44 6.89
CA ALA A 251 -1.50 0.67 5.95
C ALA A 251 -0.58 1.78 6.50
N PHE A 252 0.24 2.35 5.63
CA PHE A 252 1.25 3.38 5.93
C PHE A 252 1.08 4.60 5.04
N GLY A 253 0.91 5.79 5.61
CA GLY A 253 0.87 7.07 4.89
C GLY A 253 1.54 8.20 5.68
N ASN A 254 1.71 9.37 5.05
CA ASN A 254 2.35 10.53 5.68
C ASN A 254 1.60 11.08 6.90
N THR A 255 0.29 10.80 7.01
CA THR A 255 -0.53 11.25 8.15
C THR A 255 -0.73 10.18 9.21
N GLY A 256 -0.21 8.96 9.03
CA GLY A 256 -0.32 7.89 10.02
C GLY A 256 -0.31 6.47 9.46
N ILE A 257 -0.43 5.52 10.38
CA ILE A 257 -0.45 4.07 10.18
C ILE A 257 -1.68 3.47 10.86
N ILE A 258 -2.25 2.41 10.28
CA ILE A 258 -3.46 1.75 10.79
C ILE A 258 -3.49 0.25 10.44
N ASP A 259 -4.03 -0.56 11.35
CA ASP A 259 -4.33 -1.97 11.07
C ASP A 259 -5.65 -2.07 10.28
N VAL A 260 -5.54 -2.42 9.01
CA VAL A 260 -6.67 -2.60 8.08
C VAL A 260 -7.02 -4.07 7.89
N SER A 261 -6.51 -4.99 8.71
CA SER A 261 -6.75 -6.43 8.56
C SER A 261 -8.25 -6.77 8.58
N LYS A 262 -9.07 -6.00 9.32
CA LYS A 262 -10.52 -6.20 9.34
C LYS A 262 -11.18 -5.97 7.98
N LYS A 263 -10.71 -4.96 7.24
CA LYS A 263 -11.19 -4.62 5.90
C LYS A 263 -10.89 -5.71 4.86
N TYR A 264 -9.76 -6.40 5.00
CA TYR A 264 -9.25 -7.33 3.98
C TYR A 264 -9.42 -8.81 4.30
N VAL A 265 -9.58 -9.20 5.57
CA VAL A 265 -9.75 -10.61 5.96
C VAL A 265 -10.84 -10.86 6.99
N ASP A 266 -10.85 -10.18 8.15
CA ASP A 266 -11.77 -10.56 9.25
C ASP A 266 -13.24 -10.40 8.86
N ASN A 267 -13.58 -9.29 8.19
CA ASN A 267 -14.94 -8.98 7.75
C ASN A 267 -15.22 -9.45 6.32
N VAL A 268 -14.27 -10.14 5.67
CA VAL A 268 -14.40 -10.66 4.30
C VAL A 268 -14.62 -12.17 4.31
N ASN A 269 -13.65 -12.91 4.86
CA ASN A 269 -13.66 -14.36 4.91
C ASN A 269 -12.90 -14.83 6.15
N ILE A 270 -13.65 -15.02 7.24
CA ILE A 270 -13.08 -15.38 8.55
C ILE A 270 -12.33 -16.71 8.52
N ASN A 271 -12.67 -17.63 7.62
CA ASN A 271 -11.99 -18.93 7.48
C ASN A 271 -10.56 -18.78 6.94
N ASN A 272 -10.27 -17.65 6.28
CA ASN A 272 -8.95 -17.32 5.76
C ASN A 272 -8.15 -16.41 6.70
N LYS A 273 -8.70 -16.07 7.87
CA LYS A 273 -7.96 -15.39 8.92
C LYS A 273 -6.95 -16.34 9.54
N LEU A 274 -5.67 -15.99 9.45
CA LEU A 274 -4.58 -16.66 10.17
C LEU A 274 -4.46 -16.13 11.60
N ASP A 275 -3.94 -16.96 12.50
CA ASP A 275 -3.66 -16.56 13.88
C ASP A 275 -2.66 -15.40 13.94
N ARG A 276 -3.04 -14.33 14.65
CA ARG A 276 -2.20 -13.16 14.91
C ARG A 276 -1.31 -13.37 16.14
N LYS A 277 -0.18 -14.07 15.97
CA LYS A 277 0.75 -14.41 17.06
C LYS A 277 1.92 -13.43 17.25
N SER A 278 1.99 -12.37 16.44
CA SER A 278 3.09 -11.41 16.50
C SER A 278 2.93 -10.35 17.59
N MET A 279 1.70 -10.09 18.00
CA MET A 279 1.39 -9.25 19.16
C MET A 279 0.56 -10.09 20.13
N LYS A 280 0.69 -9.81 21.43
CA LYS A 280 -0.04 -10.53 22.48
C LYS A 280 -1.55 -10.49 22.27
N ASN A 281 -2.08 -9.35 21.82
CA ASN A 281 -3.48 -9.13 21.49
C ASN A 281 -3.64 -7.84 20.65
N ASP A 282 -4.87 -7.56 20.21
CA ASP A 282 -5.21 -6.38 19.42
C ASP A 282 -4.99 -5.06 20.19
N GLU A 283 -5.08 -5.06 21.53
CA GLU A 283 -4.84 -3.88 22.37
C GLU A 283 -3.38 -3.44 22.32
N GLU A 284 -2.44 -4.39 22.41
CA GLU A 284 -1.01 -4.11 22.31
C GLU A 284 -0.63 -3.65 20.90
N MET A 285 -1.28 -4.19 19.86
CA MET A 285 -1.12 -3.68 18.49
C MET A 285 -1.62 -2.23 18.36
N LEU A 286 -2.79 -1.92 18.91
CA LEU A 286 -3.34 -0.56 18.91
C LEU A 286 -2.42 0.43 19.65
N LYS A 287 -1.83 0.03 20.80
CA LYS A 287 -0.84 0.83 21.53
C LYS A 287 0.41 1.11 20.69
N LEU A 288 0.92 0.10 19.98
CA LEU A 288 2.07 0.26 19.07
C LEU A 288 1.75 1.29 17.98
N LEU A 289 0.63 1.12 17.28
CA LEU A 289 0.24 2.03 16.19
C LEU A 289 -0.04 3.45 16.69
N THR A 290 -0.66 3.58 17.87
CA THR A 290 -0.89 4.88 18.51
C THR A 290 0.42 5.59 18.82
N ALA A 291 1.40 4.89 19.41
CA ALA A 291 2.71 5.48 19.71
C ALA A 291 3.43 5.96 18.44
N LEU A 292 3.38 5.17 17.37
CA LEU A 292 3.99 5.53 16.09
C LEU A 292 3.25 6.69 15.39
N ASN A 293 1.91 6.73 15.48
CA ASN A 293 1.11 7.84 14.97
C ASN A 293 1.38 9.16 15.71
N ASN A 294 1.58 9.11 17.02
CA ASN A 294 1.93 10.29 17.81
C ASN A 294 3.29 10.86 17.39
N GLU A 295 4.25 10.00 17.02
CA GLU A 295 5.54 10.41 16.46
C GLU A 295 5.38 11.08 15.09
N ILE A 296 4.65 10.43 14.16
CA ILE A 296 4.40 10.97 12.81
C ILE A 296 3.77 12.37 12.88
N ARG A 297 2.77 12.51 13.77
CA ARG A 297 1.96 13.72 13.87
C ARG A 297 2.55 14.76 14.80
N GLN A 298 3.72 14.54 15.41
CA GLN A 298 4.23 15.41 16.47
C GLN A 298 4.35 16.88 16.02
N SER A 299 4.81 17.11 14.79
CA SER A 299 4.99 18.44 14.19
C SER A 299 3.71 19.07 13.63
N PHE A 300 2.61 18.33 13.56
CA PHE A 300 1.39 18.80 12.90
C PHE A 300 0.67 19.87 13.76
N PRO A 301 -0.02 20.84 13.14
CA PRO A 301 -0.87 21.80 13.84
C PRO A 301 -1.96 21.11 14.69
N PRO A 302 -2.37 21.70 15.83
CA PRO A 302 -3.40 21.11 16.70
C PRO A 302 -4.72 20.78 16.01
N ASP A 303 -5.17 21.63 15.08
CA ASP A 303 -6.42 21.39 14.34
C ASP A 303 -6.31 20.20 13.40
N GLU A 304 -5.17 20.07 12.72
CA GLU A 304 -4.90 18.96 11.81
C GLU A 304 -4.79 17.63 12.56
N LYS A 305 -4.05 17.62 13.70
CA LYS A 305 -4.00 16.46 14.61
C LYS A 305 -5.38 15.98 15.01
N PHE A 306 -6.26 16.89 15.39
CA PHE A 306 -7.62 16.54 15.81
C PHE A 306 -8.50 16.09 14.63
N ASN A 307 -8.33 16.68 13.45
CA ASN A 307 -9.03 16.23 12.24
C ASN A 307 -8.63 14.82 11.83
N LEU A 308 -7.33 14.51 11.83
CA LEU A 308 -6.82 13.15 11.57
C LEU A 308 -7.31 12.16 12.62
N HIS A 309 -7.31 12.55 13.90
CA HIS A 309 -7.87 11.72 14.97
C HIS A 309 -9.35 11.38 14.73
N LYS A 310 -10.18 12.35 14.29
CA LYS A 310 -11.58 12.07 13.93
C LYS A 310 -11.69 11.08 12.77
N GLU A 311 -10.88 11.24 11.73
CA GLU A 311 -10.88 10.30 10.60
C GLU A 311 -10.50 8.89 11.03
N ASP A 312 -9.48 8.74 11.87
CA ASP A 312 -9.05 7.45 12.41
C ASP A 312 -10.16 6.78 13.24
N GLU A 313 -10.83 7.54 14.12
CA GLU A 313 -11.93 7.04 14.95
C GLU A 313 -13.13 6.61 14.08
N LEU A 314 -13.46 7.38 13.05
CA LEU A 314 -14.52 7.02 12.10
C LEU A 314 -14.18 5.72 11.34
N GLU A 315 -12.95 5.59 10.87
CA GLU A 315 -12.46 4.39 10.19
C GLU A 315 -12.47 3.17 11.12
N TYR A 316 -12.00 3.34 12.37
CA TYR A 316 -12.03 2.30 13.40
C TYR A 316 -13.46 1.88 13.73
N ILE A 317 -14.37 2.82 14.01
CA ILE A 317 -15.77 2.53 14.32
C ILE A 317 -16.43 1.81 13.15
N ALA A 318 -16.21 2.27 11.91
CA ALA A 318 -16.75 1.64 10.72
C ALA A 318 -16.30 0.17 10.63
N MET A 319 -15.00 -0.12 10.69
CA MET A 319 -14.47 -1.49 10.58
C MET A 319 -14.88 -2.41 11.72
N ASN A 320 -15.18 -1.86 12.90
CA ASN A 320 -15.60 -2.61 14.08
C ASN A 320 -17.12 -2.72 14.23
N HIS A 321 -17.89 -2.06 13.36
CA HIS A 321 -19.34 -2.13 13.42
C HIS A 321 -19.82 -3.56 13.05
N PRO A 322 -20.77 -4.16 13.79
CA PRO A 322 -21.19 -5.55 13.55
C PRO A 322 -21.69 -5.83 12.14
N ASN A 323 -22.28 -4.82 11.48
CA ASN A 323 -22.81 -4.91 10.12
C ASN A 323 -21.87 -4.33 9.06
N TYR A 324 -20.61 -4.05 9.40
CA TYR A 324 -19.65 -3.58 8.42
C TYR A 324 -19.46 -4.64 7.34
N GLN A 325 -19.61 -4.23 6.09
CA GLN A 325 -19.32 -5.03 4.92
C GLN A 325 -18.38 -4.22 4.03
N PRO A 326 -17.16 -4.70 3.78
CA PRO A 326 -16.31 -4.12 2.75
C PRO A 326 -17.03 -4.10 1.40
N THR A 327 -16.74 -3.12 0.55
CA THR A 327 -17.27 -3.09 -0.83
C THR A 327 -16.99 -4.42 -1.52
N THR A 328 -17.97 -4.96 -2.26
CA THR A 328 -17.89 -6.25 -2.96
C THR A 328 -17.67 -6.08 -4.47
N THR A 329 -17.03 -7.06 -5.12
CA THR A 329 -16.95 -7.15 -6.59
C THR A 329 -18.34 -7.47 -7.13
N GLY A 330 -18.56 -7.10 -8.39
CA GLY A 330 -19.55 -7.79 -9.23
C GLY A 330 -19.29 -9.30 -9.31
N ASN A 331 -20.29 -10.07 -9.72
CA ASN A 331 -20.37 -11.54 -9.57
C ASN A 331 -19.26 -12.42 -10.23
N ASN A 332 -18.17 -11.85 -10.77
CA ASN A 332 -17.10 -12.59 -11.40
C ASN A 332 -15.89 -12.69 -10.46
N ALA A 333 -15.86 -13.70 -9.59
CA ALA A 333 -14.72 -14.01 -8.74
C ALA A 333 -13.56 -14.53 -9.60
N VAL A 334 -12.69 -13.63 -10.06
CA VAL A 334 -11.46 -13.99 -10.80
C VAL A 334 -10.34 -14.19 -9.79
N GLY A 335 -9.64 -15.32 -9.89
CA GLY A 335 -8.41 -15.59 -9.12
C GLY A 335 -7.28 -14.62 -9.48
N ARG A 336 -6.11 -14.83 -8.86
CA ARG A 336 -4.95 -13.94 -9.07
C ARG A 336 -4.50 -13.89 -10.53
N GLN A 337 -4.38 -12.68 -11.08
CA GLN A 337 -3.95 -12.47 -12.47
C GLN A 337 -2.45 -12.19 -12.59
N SER A 338 -1.82 -11.69 -11.52
CA SER A 338 -0.38 -11.45 -11.45
C SER A 338 0.44 -12.67 -11.00
N GLY A 339 1.62 -12.88 -11.61
CA GLY A 339 2.50 -14.01 -11.31
C GLY A 339 2.45 -15.12 -12.37
N SER A 340 3.29 -16.14 -12.25
CA SER A 340 3.20 -17.32 -13.10
C SER A 340 2.11 -18.26 -12.60
N ALA A 341 1.47 -19.02 -13.51
CA ALA A 341 0.41 -19.96 -13.13
C ALA A 341 0.89 -21.02 -12.11
N GLU A 342 2.14 -21.48 -12.23
CA GLU A 342 2.78 -22.38 -11.26
C GLU A 342 2.91 -21.72 -9.88
N TRP A 343 3.39 -20.47 -9.83
CA TRP A 343 3.55 -19.75 -8.57
C TRP A 343 2.20 -19.46 -7.91
N VAL A 344 1.19 -19.06 -8.69
CA VAL A 344 -0.18 -18.88 -8.21
C VAL A 344 -0.77 -20.20 -7.69
N GLY A 345 -0.56 -21.30 -8.42
CA GLY A 345 -1.04 -22.63 -8.06
C GLY A 345 -0.42 -23.17 -6.76
N THR A 346 0.89 -23.02 -6.58
CA THR A 346 1.60 -23.45 -5.35
C THR A 346 1.10 -22.72 -4.10
N ARG A 347 0.57 -21.51 -4.26
CA ARG A 347 -0.02 -20.72 -3.17
C ARG A 347 -1.53 -20.94 -3.01
N GLY A 348 -2.16 -21.67 -3.92
CA GLY A 348 -3.62 -21.84 -3.95
C GLY A 348 -4.39 -20.56 -4.25
N GLU A 349 -3.73 -19.58 -4.90
CA GLU A 349 -4.29 -18.24 -5.14
C GLU A 349 -5.05 -18.12 -6.49
N GLY A 350 -5.28 -19.24 -7.16
CA GLY A 350 -5.85 -19.31 -8.52
C GLY A 350 -7.35 -19.07 -8.63
N GLY A 351 -8.06 -18.91 -7.50
CA GLY A 351 -9.53 -18.93 -7.48
C GLY A 351 -10.08 -20.15 -6.74
N ALA A 352 -11.32 -20.03 -6.27
CA ALA A 352 -12.11 -21.16 -5.76
C ALA A 352 -12.78 -21.93 -6.89
#